data_AF-A0A7X3BYK4-F1
#
_entry.id   AF-A0A7X3BYK4-F1
#
_cell.length_a   1.000
_cell.length_b   1.000
_cell.length_c   1.000
_cell.angle_alpha   90.00
_cell.angle_beta   90.00
_cell.angle_gamma   90.00
#
_symmetry.space_group_name_H-M   'P 1'
#
loop_
_entity.id
_entity.type
_entity.pdbx_description
1 polymer ?
#
loop_
_entity_poly.entity_id
_entity_poly.type
_entity_poly.pdbx_seq_one_letter_code
_entity_poly.pdbx_strand_id
1 'polypeptide(L)' 'GWQNLGNKWYYLRSSGAMATGWYQDGSTWYYLNAGNGDMKTGWFQVNGNWYYAYSSGALAVNTTVDGYSVNYNGEWVR' A
#
# COMPACT_ATOMS: atom_id res chain seq x y z
N GLY A 1 -10.72 -4.76 10.94
CA GLY A 1 -9.31 -4.34 10.89
C GLY A 1 -8.51 -5.31 10.02
N TRP A 2 -7.20 -5.36 10.23
CA TRP A 2 -6.28 -6.22 9.48
C TRP A 2 -6.55 -7.71 9.71
N GLN A 3 -6.50 -8.51 8.64
CA GLN A 3 -6.68 -9.96 8.62
C GLN A 3 -5.60 -10.61 7.76
N ASN A 4 -4.96 -11.65 8.27
CA ASN A 4 -4.01 -12.47 7.51
C ASN A 4 -4.70 -13.78 7.11
N LEU A 5 -4.92 -13.98 5.81
CA LEU A 5 -5.58 -15.16 5.26
C LEU A 5 -4.67 -15.76 4.19
N GLY A 6 -4.11 -16.94 4.45
CA GLY A 6 -3.26 -17.63 3.47
C GLY A 6 -2.02 -16.82 3.06
N ASN A 7 -1.34 -16.19 4.02
CA ASN A 7 -0.17 -15.33 3.82
C ASN A 7 -0.43 -14.03 3.04
N LYS A 8 -1.70 -13.61 2.93
CA LYS A 8 -2.08 -12.32 2.36
C LYS A 8 -2.80 -11.49 3.42
N TRP A 9 -2.49 -10.20 3.41
CA TRP A 9 -3.13 -9.23 4.30
C TRP A 9 -4.31 -8.56 3.61
N TYR A 10 -5.39 -8.39 4.38
CA TYR A 10 -6.62 -7.72 3.98
C TYR A 10 -7.04 -6.76 5.09
N TYR A 11 -7.74 -5.69 4.77
CA TYR A 11 -8.35 -4.82 5.78
C TYR A 11 -9.87 -4.89 5.68
N LEU A 12 -10.51 -5.31 6.77
CA LEU A 12 -11.96 -5.24 6.93
C LEU A 12 -12.34 -3.97 7.68
N ARG A 13 -13.28 -3.20 7.15
CA ARG A 13 -13.88 -2.04 7.84
C ARG A 13 -14.68 -2.51 9.05
N SER A 14 -15.10 -1.59 9.91
CA SER A 14 -15.94 -1.89 11.08
C SER A 14 -17.27 -2.57 10.71
N SER A 15 -17.79 -2.31 9.51
CA SER A 15 -18.97 -2.98 8.95
C SER A 15 -18.72 -4.42 8.50
N GLY A 16 -17.48 -4.91 8.53
CA GLY A 16 -17.07 -6.20 7.95
C GLY A 16 -16.78 -6.13 6.45
N ALA A 17 -17.06 -5.02 5.78
CA ALA A 17 -16.75 -4.86 4.36
C ALA A 17 -15.24 -4.83 4.11
N MET A 18 -14.76 -5.58 3.12
CA MET A 18 -13.36 -5.55 2.68
C MET A 18 -13.03 -4.21 2.02
N ALA A 19 -11.92 -3.59 2.44
CA ALA A 19 -11.41 -2.40 1.80
C ALA A 19 -10.58 -2.74 0.55
N THR A 20 -10.61 -1.85 -0.43
CA THR A 20 -9.78 -1.88 -1.64
C THR A 20 -9.29 -0.46 -1.92
N GLY A 21 -8.24 -0.33 -2.73
CA GLY A 21 -7.57 0.92 -3.02
C GLY A 21 -6.70 1.42 -1.87
N TRP A 22 -6.48 2.73 -1.85
CA TRP A 22 -5.70 3.41 -0.82
C TRP A 22 -6.42 3.38 0.53
N TYR A 23 -5.68 2.99 1.56
CA TYR A 23 -6.14 2.98 2.95
C TYR A 23 -5.08 3.63 3.85
N GLN A 24 -5.51 4.53 4.73
CA GLN A 24 -4.64 5.21 5.68
C GLN A 24 -4.98 4.74 7.11
N ASP A 25 -3.97 4.26 7.82
CA ASP A 25 -4.04 3.91 9.24
C ASP A 25 -3.10 4.85 10.02
N GLY A 26 -3.67 5.75 10.81
CA GLY A 26 -2.93 6.87 11.40
C GLY A 26 -2.26 7.73 10.33
N SER A 27 -0.92 7.76 10.32
CA SER A 27 -0.12 8.47 9.32
C SER A 27 0.43 7.55 8.21
N THR A 28 0.16 6.25 8.26
CA THR A 28 0.74 5.26 7.34
C THR A 28 -0.26 4.91 6.24
N TRP A 29 0.20 4.98 5.00
CA TRP A 29 -0.58 4.56 3.83
C TRP A 29 -0.31 3.10 3.48
N TYR A 30 -1.36 2.44 2.99
CA TYR A 30 -1.37 1.08 2.48
C TYR A 30 -2.15 1.07 1.17
N TYR A 31 -1.80 0.18 0.26
CA TYR A 31 -2.59 -0.06 -0.94
C TYR A 31 -3.13 -1.48 -0.94
N LEU A 32 -4.46 -1.59 -0.90
CA LEU A 32 -5.17 -2.84 -1.06
C LEU A 32 -5.57 -2.98 -2.53
N ASN A 33 -5.23 -4.10 -3.14
CA ASN A 33 -5.47 -4.34 -4.55
C ASN A 33 -6.95 -4.17 -4.90
N ALA A 34 -7.21 -3.42 -5.97
CA ALA A 34 -8.56 -3.03 -6.38
C ALA A 34 -9.46 -4.24 -6.72
N GLY A 35 -8.90 -5.33 -7.25
CA GLY A 35 -9.67 -6.48 -7.73
C GLY A 35 -9.95 -7.54 -6.65
N ASN A 36 -9.02 -7.73 -5.71
CA ASN A 36 -9.10 -8.85 -4.75
C ASN A 36 -8.85 -8.44 -3.29
N GLY A 37 -8.52 -7.18 -3.01
CA GLY A 37 -8.27 -6.65 -1.67
C GLY A 37 -6.94 -7.03 -1.03
N ASP A 38 -6.05 -7.75 -1.72
CA ASP A 38 -4.75 -8.11 -1.14
C ASP A 38 -3.85 -6.88 -0.97
N MET A 39 -3.24 -6.75 0.21
CA MET A 39 -2.29 -5.69 0.51
C MET A 39 -1.06 -5.83 -0.37
N LYS A 40 -0.66 -4.74 -1.03
CA LYS A 40 0.57 -4.69 -1.82
C LYS A 40 1.81 -4.52 -0.93
N THR A 41 2.89 -5.13 -1.39
CA THR A 41 4.27 -4.98 -0.89
C THR A 41 5.21 -4.92 -2.10
N GLY A 42 6.39 -4.33 -1.94
CA GLY A 42 7.32 -4.06 -3.03
C GLY A 42 6.85 -2.94 -3.94
N TRP A 43 7.42 -2.87 -5.14
CA TRP A 43 7.04 -1.91 -6.18
C TRP A 43 5.71 -2.29 -6.83
N PHE A 44 4.81 -1.32 -6.95
CA PHE A 44 3.54 -1.47 -7.66
C PHE A 44 3.14 -0.17 -8.37
N GLN A 45 2.29 -0.28 -9.40
CA GLN A 45 1.82 0.87 -10.16
C GLN A 45 0.33 1.13 -9.92
N VAL A 46 -0.05 2.38 -9.74
CA VAL A 46 -1.44 2.86 -9.66
C VAL A 46 -1.59 4.07 -10.56
N ASN A 47 -2.50 4.00 -11.54
CA ASN A 47 -2.77 5.09 -12.48
C ASN A 47 -1.52 5.67 -13.18
N GLY A 48 -0.57 4.82 -13.54
CA GLY A 48 0.68 5.22 -14.20
C GLY A 48 1.82 5.62 -13.26
N ASN A 49 1.53 5.93 -12.00
CA ASN A 49 2.55 6.28 -11.00
C ASN A 49 3.06 5.03 -10.27
N TRP A 50 4.37 4.96 -10.03
CA TRP A 50 5.00 3.89 -9.26
C TRP A 50 5.08 4.24 -7.79
N TYR A 51 4.88 3.24 -6.94
CA TYR A 51 4.90 3.32 -5.50
C TYR A 51 5.65 2.13 -4.92
N TYR A 52 6.17 2.28 -3.72
CA TYR A 52 6.80 1.18 -2.99
C TYR A 52 6.16 1.00 -1.60
N ALA A 53 5.75 -0.22 -1.29
CA ALA A 53 5.33 -0.60 0.06
C ALA A 53 6.38 -1.53 0.68
N TYR A 54 6.78 -1.27 1.92
CA TYR A 54 7.66 -2.16 2.68
C TYR A 54 6.99 -3.53 2.92
N SER A 55 7.72 -4.49 3.49
CA SER A 55 7.18 -5.82 3.83
C SER A 55 5.98 -5.78 4.78
N SER A 56 5.85 -4.71 5.58
CA SER A 56 4.69 -4.44 6.43
C SER A 56 3.47 -3.90 5.68
N GLY A 57 3.61 -3.57 4.39
CA GLY A 57 2.62 -2.87 3.57
C GLY A 57 2.65 -1.35 3.69
N ALA A 58 3.43 -0.81 4.62
CA ALA A 58 3.57 0.63 4.80
C ALA A 58 4.20 1.26 3.55
N LEU A 59 3.55 2.30 3.02
CA LEU A 59 4.04 3.06 1.87
C LEU A 59 5.32 3.82 2.25
N ALA A 60 6.34 3.72 1.39
CA ALA A 60 7.51 4.59 1.45
C ALA A 60 7.12 5.98 0.95
N VAL A 61 7.39 7.01 1.77
CA VAL A 61 7.13 8.41 1.42
C VAL A 61 8.34 9.26 1.79
N ASN A 62 8.64 10.25 0.95
CA ASN A 62 9.71 11.24 1.15
C ASN A 62 11.07 10.59 1.51
N THR A 63 11.45 9.56 0.76
CA THR A 63 12.63 8.74 1.02
C THR A 63 13.20 8.16 -0.27
N THR A 64 14.28 7.39 -0.17
CA THR A 64 14.88 6.65 -1.29
C THR A 64 14.77 5.15 -1.03
N VAL A 65 14.32 4.39 -2.03
CA VAL A 65 14.24 2.93 -2.02
C VAL A 65 15.08 2.40 -3.18
N ASP A 66 16.12 1.62 -2.89
CA ASP A 66 17.03 1.03 -3.89
C ASP A 66 17.60 2.04 -4.91
N GLY A 67 17.85 3.28 -4.46
CA GLY A 67 18.33 4.38 -5.31
C GLY A 67 17.24 5.17 -6.04
N TYR A 68 15.97 4.80 -5.90
CA TYR A 68 14.82 5.51 -6.46
C TYR A 68 14.16 6.40 -5.41
N SER A 69 14.06 7.70 -5.68
CA SER A 69 13.43 8.66 -4.77
C SER A 69 11.90 8.62 -4.92
N VAL A 70 11.18 8.59 -3.81
CA VAL A 70 9.72 8.72 -3.76
C VAL A 70 9.35 10.01 -3.04
N ASN A 71 8.38 10.76 -3.59
CA ASN A 71 7.96 12.06 -3.07
C ASN A 71 7.05 11.94 -1.83
N TYR A 72 6.44 13.03 -1.38
CA TYR A 72 5.54 13.04 -0.22
C TYR A 72 4.27 12.17 -0.39
N ASN A 73 3.83 11.95 -1.63
CA ASN A 73 2.74 11.04 -1.97
C ASN A 73 3.19 9.58 -2.07
N GLY A 74 4.49 9.31 -1.95
CA GLY A 74 5.09 8.01 -2.21
C GLY A 74 5.25 7.69 -3.70
N GLU A 75 5.02 8.66 -4.58
CA GLU A 75 5.21 8.48 -6.02
C GLU A 75 6.69 8.52 -6.34
N TRP A 76 7.17 7.54 -7.11
CA TRP A 76 8.51 7.56 -7.68
C TRP A 76 8.70 8.79 -8.56
N VAL A 77 9.74 9.55 -8.27
CA VAL A 77 10.20 10.69 -9.06
C VAL A 77 11.52 10.34 -9.74
N ARG A 78 11.61 10.70 -11.02
CA ARG A 78 12.80 10.49 -11.85
C ARG A 78 13.78 11.66 -11.72
#